data_AF-A0A746VM34-F1
#
_entry.id   AF-A0A746VM34-F1
#
_cell.length_a   1.000
_cell.length_b   1.000
_cell.length_c   1.000
_cell.angle_alpha   90.00
_cell.angle_beta   90.00
_cell.angle_gamma   90.00
#
_symmetry.space_group_name_H-M   'P 1'
#
loop_
_entity.id
_entity.type
_entity.pdbx_description
1 polymer ?
#
loop_
_entity_poly.entity_id
_entity_poly.type
_entity_poly.pdbx_seq_one_letter_code
_entity_poly.pdbx_strand_id
1 'polypeptide(L)' 'SVQNDILKGIESLTHPLTQLTIVTSGAYAGPLEEYLIKSSSRMMKELECNMVCLNIKLAQYILKSGSR' A
#
# COMPACT_ATOMS: atom_id res chain seq x y z
N SER A 1 -5.41 -15.03 10.93
CA SER A 1 -6.03 -13.77 10.46
C SER A 1 -5.17 -13.24 9.34
N VAL A 2 -5.74 -12.51 8.40
CA VAL A 2 -4.98 -11.99 7.23
C VAL A 2 -3.69 -11.28 7.64
N GLN A 3 -3.72 -10.49 8.72
CA GLN A 3 -2.52 -9.83 9.26
C GLN A 3 -1.41 -10.82 9.65
N ASN A 4 -1.73 -11.88 10.39
CA ASN A 4 -0.74 -12.88 10.79
C ASN A 4 -0.17 -13.65 9.59
N ASP A 5 -0.98 -13.87 8.56
CA ASP A 5 -0.55 -14.55 7.34
C ASP A 5 0.42 -13.66 6.54
N ILE A 6 0.16 -12.34 6.48
CA ILE A 6 1.08 -11.36 5.89
C ILE A 6 2.38 -11.29 6.69
N LEU A 7 2.32 -11.23 8.03
CA LEU A 7 3.50 -11.16 8.89
C LEU A 7 4.42 -12.38 8.70
N LYS A 8 3.85 -13.59 8.62
CA LYS A 8 4.61 -14.80 8.30
C LYS A 8 5.19 -14.76 6.89
N GLY A 9 4.45 -14.22 5.92
CA GLY A 9 4.93 -14.06 4.55
C GLY A 9 6.10 -13.08 4.44
N ILE A 10 6.10 -12.00 5.23
CA ILE A 10 7.18 -11.02 5.27
C ILE A 10 8.52 -11.66 5.63
N GLU A 11 8.55 -12.64 6.54
CA GLU A 11 9.76 -13.38 6.93
C GLU A 11 10.44 -14.12 5.76
N SER A 12 9.70 -14.36 4.67
CA SER A 12 10.23 -15.02 3.46
C SER A 12 10.82 -14.05 2.42
N LEU A 13 10.64 -12.73 2.59
CA LEU A 13 11.13 -11.72 1.66
C LEU A 13 12.59 -11.36 1.95
N THR A 14 13.42 -11.25 0.91
CA THR A 14 14.83 -10.87 1.04
C THR A 14 14.98 -9.39 1.43
N HIS A 15 14.13 -8.53 0.87
CA HIS A 15 14.12 -7.08 1.11
C HIS A 15 12.66 -6.59 1.33
N PRO A 16 12.04 -6.91 2.48
CA PRO A 16 10.61 -6.68 2.72
C PRO A 16 10.13 -5.27 2.39
N LEU A 17 10.86 -4.24 2.81
CA LEU A 17 10.50 -2.83 2.61
C LEU A 17 10.46 -2.39 1.14
N THR A 18 11.10 -3.14 0.24
CA THR A 18 11.09 -2.86 -1.21
C THR A 18 10.16 -3.79 -1.98
N GLN A 19 9.78 -4.92 -1.37
CA GLN A 19 8.98 -5.97 -2.00
C GLN A 19 7.52 -5.97 -1.58
N LEU A 20 7.19 -5.34 -0.43
CA LEU A 20 5.84 -5.21 0.07
C LEU A 20 5.45 -3.74 0.22
N THR A 21 4.27 -3.41 -0.30
CA THR A 21 3.62 -2.11 -0.08
C THR A 21 2.14 -2.37 0.16
N ILE A 22 1.59 -1.75 1.21
CA ILE A 22 0.19 -1.87 1.59
C ILE A 22 -0.45 -0.49 1.46
N VAL A 23 -1.42 -0.37 0.55
CA VAL A 23 -2.14 0.90 0.35
C VAL A 23 -3.42 0.90 1.18
N THR A 24 -3.63 1.93 1.99
CA THR A 24 -4.85 2.09 2.80
C THR A 24 -5.30 3.54 2.89
N SER A 25 -6.61 3.77 2.96
CA SER A 25 -7.22 5.08 3.25
C SER A 25 -7.57 5.24 4.73
N GLY A 26 -7.48 4.16 5.51
CA GLY A 26 -7.81 4.13 6.93
C GLY A 26 -6.61 4.39 7.83
N ALA A 27 -6.88 4.85 9.05
CA ALA A 27 -5.89 4.79 10.11
C ALA A 27 -5.61 3.34 10.46
N TYR A 28 -4.33 3.01 10.62
CA TYR A 28 -3.85 1.73 11.09
C TYR A 28 -2.64 1.99 11.99
N ALA A 29 -2.59 1.29 13.11
CA ALA A 29 -1.46 1.25 14.03
C ALA A 29 -1.20 -0.23 14.35
N GLY A 30 0.03 -0.68 14.14
CA GLY A 30 0.38 -2.09 14.34
C GLY A 30 1.60 -2.54 13.53
N PRO A 31 1.94 -3.83 13.55
CA PRO A 31 3.19 -4.37 13.02
C PRO A 31 3.35 -4.30 11.49
N LEU A 32 2.36 -3.76 10.77
CA LEU A 32 2.44 -3.56 9.32
C LEU A 32 2.64 -2.08 8.94
N GLU A 33 2.78 -1.20 9.93
CA GLU A 33 2.77 0.25 9.75
C GLU A 33 3.92 0.75 8.84
N GLU A 34 5.08 0.10 8.92
CA GLU A 34 6.25 0.42 8.09
C GLU A 34 6.07 0.11 6.60
N TYR A 35 5.10 -0.74 6.25
CA TYR A 35 4.80 -1.12 4.85
C TYR A 35 3.68 -0.27 4.25
N LEU A 36 3.11 0.68 5.01
CA LEU A 36 1.93 1.41 4.59
C LEU A 36 2.26 2.62 3.71
N ILE A 37 1.45 2.79 2.68
CA ILE A 37 1.25 4.08 2.01
C ILE A 37 -0.19 4.50 2.24
N LYS A 38 -0.36 5.63 2.94
CA LYS A 38 -1.68 6.20 3.24
C LYS A 38 -2.18 7.00 2.05
N SER A 39 -3.30 6.58 1.47
CA SER A 39 -4.01 7.39 0.49
C SER A 39 -4.75 8.54 1.18
N SER A 40 -4.94 9.63 0.46
CA SER A 40 -5.72 10.78 0.94
C SER A 40 -6.64 11.30 -0.14
N SER A 41 -7.72 11.96 0.26
CA SER A 41 -8.71 12.52 -0.68
C SER A 41 -8.10 13.52 -1.68
N ARG A 42 -6.98 14.16 -1.34
CA ARG A 42 -6.24 15.07 -2.24
C ARG A 42 -5.72 14.33 -3.48
N MET A 43 -5.31 13.07 -3.33
CA MET A 43 -4.75 12.26 -4.41
C MET A 43 -5.80 11.85 -5.45
N MET A 44 -7.10 11.92 -5.14
CA MET A 44 -8.16 11.61 -6.12
C MET A 44 -8.11 12.51 -7.35
N LYS A 45 -7.77 13.79 -7.15
CA LYS A 45 -7.65 14.75 -8.25
C LYS A 45 -6.43 14.44 -9.12
N GLU A 46 -5.32 14.07 -8.50
CA GLU A 46 -4.06 13.72 -9.16
C GLU A 46 -4.16 12.41 -9.96
N LEU A 47 -4.94 11.46 -9.43
CA LEU A 47 -5.12 10.13 -10.03
C LEU A 47 -6.38 10.00 -10.89
N GLU A 48 -7.10 11.11 -11.10
CA GLU A 48 -8.35 11.19 -11.87
C GLU A 48 -9.36 10.10 -11.48
N CYS A 49 -9.63 9.98 -10.18
CA CYS A 49 -10.42 8.88 -9.64
C CYS A 49 -11.36 9.34 -8.51
N ASN A 50 -12.24 8.44 -8.06
CA ASN A 50 -13.09 8.67 -6.88
C ASN A 50 -12.60 7.83 -5.67
N MET A 51 -13.23 8.01 -4.51
CA MET A 51 -12.82 7.33 -3.27
C MET A 51 -12.88 5.81 -3.38
N VAL A 52 -13.83 5.26 -4.14
CA VAL A 52 -14.04 3.82 -4.29
C VAL A 52 -12.82 3.15 -4.95
N CYS A 53 -12.19 3.83 -5.90
CA CYS A 53 -11.06 3.29 -6.65
C CYS A 53 -9.69 3.87 -6.24
N LEU A 54 -9.64 4.74 -5.23
CA LEU A 54 -8.43 5.47 -4.83
C LEU A 54 -7.24 4.55 -4.50
N ASN A 55 -7.44 3.56 -3.63
CA ASN A 55 -6.34 2.66 -3.24
C ASN A 55 -5.82 1.83 -4.41
N ILE A 56 -6.71 1.41 -5.32
CA ILE A 56 -6.35 0.64 -6.51
C ILE A 56 -5.54 1.52 -7.48
N LYS A 57 -6.01 2.76 -7.74
CA LYS A 57 -5.31 3.71 -8.61
C LYS A 57 -3.95 4.11 -8.06
N LEU A 58 -3.85 4.32 -6.75
CA LEU A 58 -2.58 4.62 -6.09
C LEU A 58 -1.60 3.44 -6.18
N ALA A 59 -2.06 2.21 -5.95
CA ALA A 59 -1.24 1.01 -6.14
C ALA A 59 -0.73 0.88 -7.58
N GLN A 60 -1.59 1.09 -8.57
CA GLN A 60 -1.20 1.10 -9.99
C GLN A 60 -0.17 2.19 -10.31
N TYR A 61 -0.33 3.38 -9.73
CA TYR A 61 0.62 4.48 -9.89
C TYR A 61 2.00 4.13 -9.31
N ILE A 62 2.05 3.56 -8.10
CA ILE A 62 3.29 3.12 -7.45
C ILE A 62 4.03 2.09 -8.33
N LEU A 63 3.34 1.07 -8.83
CA LEU A 63 3.95 0.04 -9.68
C LEU A 63 4.52 0.61 -10.99
N LYS A 64 3.80 1.56 -11.61
CA LYS A 64 4.27 2.23 -12.83
C LYS A 64 5.46 3.14 -12.57
N SER A 65 5.48 3.83 -11.42
CA SER A 65 6.53 4.78 -11.05
C SER A 65 7.79 4.10 -10.50
N GLY A 66 7.64 2.90 -9.93
CA GLY A 66 8.72 2.06 -9.39
C GLY A 66 9.43 1.19 -10.44
N SER A 67 8.91 1.12 -11.67
CA SER A 67 9.62 0.52 -12.81
C SER A 67 10.72 1.47 -13.29
N ARG A 68 11.86 1.47 -12.60
CA ARG A 68 13.13 2.01 -13.09
C ARG A 68 14.05 0.85 -13.48
#